data_AF-A0ABD5R6F9-F1
#
_entry.id   AF-A0ABD5R6F9-F1
#
_cell.length_a   1.000
_cell.length_b   1.000
_cell.length_c   1.000
_cell.angle_alpha   90.00
_cell.angle_beta   90.00
_cell.angle_gamma   90.00
#
_symmetry.space_group_name_H-M   'P 1'
#
loop_
_entity.id
_entity.type
_entity.pdbx_description
1 polymer ?
#
loop_
_entity_poly.entity_id
_entity_poly.type
_entity_poly.pdbx_seq_one_letter_code
_entity_poly.pdbx_strand_id
1 'polypeptide(L)'
;MEESPPESSVSTETARVRGQLRRVRVVAVLLAVGAVVPWSVQVFTARDATWLFAWGLVNTNPLQVTTLVDFLFVYTQGLPAFILAWPASVVCYLLVLGSALLGLWIDWEDPRVTAGLLVLAGIAQLSVAQGFSYQPNRTAYPLGTAVLWAVAWWGYWPRVKNRIGW
;
A
#
# COMPACT_ATOMS: atom_id res chain seq x y z
N MET A 1 -50.59 12.57 -9.42
CA MET A 1 -50.50 11.82 -8.15
C MET A 1 -49.11 11.20 -8.20
N GLU A 2 -48.11 11.95 -7.75
CA GLU A 2 -46.71 11.54 -7.77
C GLU A 2 -46.55 10.51 -6.64
N GLU A 3 -46.51 9.22 -6.98
CA GLU A 3 -46.37 8.16 -6.00
C GLU A 3 -44.95 8.23 -5.42
N SER A 4 -44.83 8.69 -4.17
CA SER A 4 -43.54 8.77 -3.48
C SER A 4 -42.91 7.37 -3.46
N PRO A 5 -41.62 7.23 -3.81
CA PRO A 5 -40.97 5.92 -3.83
C PRO A 5 -41.01 5.27 -2.44
N PRO A 6 -41.14 3.94 -2.37
CA PRO A 6 -41.23 3.22 -1.11
C PRO A 6 -39.94 3.38 -0.29
N GLU A 7 -40.06 3.57 1.03
CA GLU A 7 -38.93 3.83 1.95
C GLU A 7 -37.81 2.76 1.91
N SER A 8 -38.15 1.54 1.48
CA SER A 8 -37.23 0.42 1.25
C SER A 8 -36.31 0.59 0.03
N SER A 9 -36.76 1.29 -1.02
CA SER A 9 -35.92 1.54 -2.21
C SER A 9 -34.85 2.60 -1.92
N VAL A 10 -35.23 3.66 -1.21
CA VAL A 10 -34.34 4.77 -0.81
C VAL A 10 -33.23 4.28 0.13
N SER A 11 -33.55 3.41 1.09
CA SER A 11 -32.57 2.84 2.01
C SER A 11 -31.56 1.90 1.32
N THR A 12 -32.01 1.14 0.33
CA THR A 12 -31.14 0.23 -0.45
C THR A 12 -30.20 1.02 -1.37
N GLU A 13 -30.70 2.05 -2.04
CA GLU A 13 -29.90 2.90 -2.92
C GLU A 13 -28.82 3.67 -2.15
N THR A 14 -29.18 4.27 -1.01
CA THR A 14 -28.22 5.00 -0.17
C THR A 14 -27.13 4.09 0.39
N ALA A 15 -27.46 2.85 0.78
CA ALA A 15 -26.46 1.86 1.21
C ALA A 15 -25.49 1.48 0.08
N ARG A 16 -26.01 1.28 -1.14
CA ARG A 16 -25.20 0.95 -2.33
C ARG A 16 -24.23 2.08 -2.68
N VAL A 17 -24.72 3.32 -2.71
CA VAL A 17 -23.89 4.51 -3.00
C VAL A 17 -22.77 4.66 -1.95
N ARG A 18 -23.08 4.52 -0.65
CA ARG A 18 -22.06 4.56 0.42
C ARG A 18 -21.00 3.46 0.25
N GLY A 19 -21.43 2.25 -0.10
CA GLY A 19 -20.54 1.12 -0.38
C GLY A 19 -19.58 1.41 -1.54
N GLN A 20 -20.10 1.96 -2.64
CA GLN A 20 -19.32 2.30 -3.83
C GLN A 20 -18.35 3.46 -3.57
N LEU A 21 -18.79 4.55 -2.90
CA LEU A 21 -17.91 5.65 -2.51
C LEU A 21 -16.76 5.18 -1.62
N ARG A 22 -17.03 4.23 -0.70
CA ARG A 22 -15.98 3.65 0.14
C ARG A 22 -14.95 2.90 -0.69
N ARG A 23 -15.37 2.13 -1.71
CA ARG A 23 -14.43 1.42 -2.62
C ARG A 23 -13.59 2.41 -3.43
N VAL A 24 -14.21 3.45 -3.98
CA VAL A 24 -13.50 4.52 -4.70
C VAL A 24 -12.46 5.17 -3.81
N ARG A 25 -12.81 5.51 -2.56
CA ARG A 25 -11.85 6.08 -1.59
C ARG A 25 -10.70 5.15 -1.29
N VAL A 26 -10.94 3.86 -1.08
CA VAL A 26 -9.89 2.88 -0.81
C VAL A 26 -8.95 2.77 -2.02
N VAL A 27 -9.48 2.65 -3.23
CA VAL A 27 -8.67 2.60 -4.46
C VAL A 27 -7.85 3.88 -4.63
N ALA A 28 -8.45 5.06 -4.41
CA ALA A 28 -7.73 6.33 -4.49
C ALA A 28 -6.59 6.42 -3.47
N VAL A 29 -6.82 5.95 -2.25
CA VAL A 29 -5.79 5.88 -1.20
C VAL A 29 -4.67 4.93 -1.61
N LEU A 30 -4.99 3.75 -2.15
CA LEU A 30 -3.97 2.83 -2.68
C LEU A 30 -3.19 3.44 -3.87
N LEU A 31 -3.84 4.18 -4.76
CA LEU A 31 -3.11 4.87 -5.82
C LEU A 31 -2.14 5.91 -5.24
N ALA A 32 -2.57 6.70 -4.27
CA ALA A 32 -1.72 7.69 -3.60
C ALA A 32 -0.56 7.03 -2.83
N VAL A 33 -0.82 5.96 -2.08
CA VAL A 33 0.21 5.23 -1.31
C VAL A 33 1.26 4.61 -2.23
N GLY A 34 0.87 4.13 -3.42
CA GLY A 34 1.83 3.58 -4.39
C GLY A 34 2.63 4.66 -5.11
N ALA A 35 2.01 5.80 -5.43
CA ALA A 35 2.61 6.81 -6.29
C ALA A 35 3.45 7.85 -5.53
N VAL A 36 2.94 8.38 -4.42
CA VAL A 36 3.50 9.59 -3.79
C VAL A 36 3.95 9.42 -2.34
N VAL A 37 3.55 8.35 -1.67
CA VAL A 37 3.97 8.12 -0.28
C VAL A 37 5.32 7.39 -0.26
N PRO A 38 6.35 7.92 0.41
CA PRO A 38 7.57 7.15 0.63
C PRO A 38 7.27 6.00 1.59
N TRP A 39 7.58 4.78 1.16
CA TRP A 39 7.44 3.56 1.95
C TRP A 39 8.58 3.40 2.95
N SER A 40 9.74 3.98 2.68
CA SER A 40 10.80 4.08 3.69
C SER A 40 11.59 5.37 3.50
N VAL A 41 11.87 6.06 4.60
CA VAL A 41 12.75 7.24 4.59
C VAL A 41 14.03 6.85 5.31
N GLN A 42 15.15 6.89 4.60
CA GLN A 42 16.46 6.60 5.14
C GLN A 42 17.17 7.92 5.39
N VAL A 43 17.59 8.16 6.62
CA VAL A 43 18.34 9.34 7.03
C VAL A 43 19.77 8.93 7.34
N PHE A 44 20.72 9.71 6.81
CA PHE A 44 22.14 9.52 7.03
C PHE A 44 22.66 10.57 8.02
N THR A 45 23.72 10.23 8.77
CA THR A 45 24.31 11.12 9.78
C THR A 45 24.85 12.43 9.19
N ALA A 46 25.20 12.45 7.90
CA ALA A 46 25.64 13.63 7.16
C ALA A 46 24.50 14.61 6.76
N ARG A 47 23.27 14.40 7.27
CA ARG A 47 22.03 15.15 6.94
C ARG A 47 21.48 14.93 5.52
N ASP A 48 21.89 13.86 4.87
CA ASP A 48 21.31 13.41 3.60
C ASP A 48 20.17 12.41 3.85
N ALA A 49 19.29 12.24 2.86
CA ALA A 49 18.21 11.28 2.92
C ALA A 49 18.00 10.55 1.58
N THR A 50 17.50 9.32 1.69
CA THR A 50 17.00 8.55 0.55
C THR A 50 15.56 8.15 0.84
N TRP A 51 14.66 8.47 -0.07
CA TRP A 51 13.25 8.12 0.02
C TRP A 51 12.98 6.94 -0.91
N LEU A 52 12.48 5.86 -0.35
CA LEU A 52 12.11 4.65 -1.08
C LEU A 52 10.59 4.66 -1.28
N PHE A 53 10.17 4.57 -2.53
CA PHE A 53 8.78 4.48 -2.98
C PHE A 53 8.49 3.09 -3.53
N ALA A 54 7.23 2.82 -3.89
CA ALA A 54 6.88 1.59 -4.59
C ALA A 54 7.57 1.48 -5.97
N TRP A 55 7.82 2.62 -6.62
CA TRP A 55 8.31 2.71 -7.99
C TRP A 55 9.81 3.01 -8.12
N GLY A 56 10.48 3.46 -7.05
CA GLY A 56 11.88 3.88 -7.12
C GLY A 56 12.43 4.50 -5.84
N LEU A 57 13.66 4.97 -5.94
CA LEU A 57 14.42 5.64 -4.90
C LEU A 57 14.66 7.09 -5.32
N VAL A 58 14.61 8.00 -4.36
CA VAL A 58 14.97 9.41 -4.53
C VAL A 58 16.03 9.76 -3.49
N ASN A 59 17.25 9.98 -3.93
CA ASN A 59 18.34 10.50 -3.10
C ASN A 59 18.26 12.02 -3.06
N THR A 60 18.54 12.63 -1.91
CA THR A 60 18.53 14.10 -1.77
C THR A 60 19.88 14.74 -2.04
N ASN A 61 20.99 13.98 -1.97
CA ASN A 61 22.34 14.50 -2.15
C ASN A 61 23.32 13.42 -2.69
N PRO A 62 23.74 13.50 -3.97
CA PRO A 62 23.16 14.36 -5.01
C PRO A 62 21.69 13.99 -5.27
N LEU A 63 20.92 14.95 -5.79
CA LEU A 63 19.53 14.70 -6.19
C LEU A 63 19.51 13.70 -7.36
N GLN A 64 19.09 12.47 -7.09
CA GLN A 64 19.07 11.39 -8.06
C GLN A 64 17.83 10.52 -7.87
N VAL A 65 17.22 10.13 -8.99
CA VAL A 65 16.12 9.17 -9.02
C VAL A 65 16.59 7.86 -9.63
N THR A 66 16.36 6.75 -8.94
CA THR A 66 16.65 5.40 -9.45
C THR A 66 15.34 4.62 -9.47
N THR A 67 14.89 4.19 -10.64
CA THR A 67 13.63 3.43 -10.73
C THR A 67 13.81 2.02 -10.18
N LEU A 68 12.72 1.37 -9.76
CA LEU A 68 12.75 -0.03 -9.35
C LEU A 68 13.23 -0.94 -10.49
N VAL A 69 12.87 -0.63 -11.74
CA VAL A 69 13.33 -1.39 -12.91
C VAL A 69 14.84 -1.26 -13.08
N ASP A 70 15.38 -0.03 -13.05
CA ASP A 70 16.82 0.17 -13.13
C ASP A 70 17.54 -0.52 -11.98
N PHE A 71 16.99 -0.42 -10.77
CA PHE A 71 17.50 -1.11 -9.58
C PHE A 71 17.58 -2.64 -9.79
N LEU A 72 16.52 -3.25 -10.34
CA LEU A 72 16.42 -4.70 -10.51
C LEU A 72 17.17 -5.25 -11.71
N PHE A 73 17.43 -4.47 -12.75
CA PHE A 73 17.98 -4.99 -14.01
C PHE A 73 19.32 -4.36 -14.41
N VAL A 74 19.69 -3.21 -13.86
CA VAL A 74 20.96 -2.53 -14.14
C VAL A 74 21.94 -2.68 -12.98
N TYR A 75 21.45 -2.57 -11.74
CA TYR A 75 22.31 -2.51 -10.55
C TYR A 75 22.40 -3.84 -9.76
N THR A 76 21.86 -4.94 -10.28
CA THR A 76 21.58 -6.18 -9.51
C THR A 76 22.75 -7.12 -9.24
N GLN A 77 24.01 -6.72 -9.43
CA GLN A 77 25.15 -7.57 -9.08
C GLN A 77 25.54 -7.38 -7.60
N GLY A 78 25.30 -8.39 -6.75
CA GLY A 78 25.82 -8.45 -5.37
C GLY A 78 24.98 -7.79 -4.27
N LEU A 79 23.69 -7.55 -4.49
CA LEU A 79 22.82 -6.88 -3.52
C LEU A 79 22.53 -7.72 -2.26
N PRO A 80 22.47 -7.10 -1.06
CA PRO A 80 22.09 -7.80 0.17
C PRO A 80 20.68 -8.40 0.11
N ALA A 81 20.48 -9.62 0.62
CA ALA A 81 19.21 -10.34 0.50
C ALA A 81 17.98 -9.57 1.03
N PHE A 82 18.14 -8.73 2.05
CA PHE A 82 17.03 -7.95 2.61
C PHE A 82 16.40 -6.98 1.59
N ILE A 83 17.14 -6.53 0.58
CA ILE A 83 16.62 -5.57 -0.39
C ILE A 83 15.62 -6.20 -1.36
N LEU A 84 15.65 -7.54 -1.50
CA LEU A 84 14.65 -8.28 -2.28
C LEU A 84 13.26 -8.25 -1.63
N ALA A 85 13.16 -7.92 -0.34
CA ALA A 85 11.87 -7.69 0.30
C ALA A 85 11.15 -6.45 -0.27
N TRP A 86 11.88 -5.51 -0.87
CA TRP A 86 11.28 -4.35 -1.54
C TRP A 86 10.45 -4.75 -2.77
N PRO A 87 10.99 -5.39 -3.84
CA PRO A 87 10.18 -5.81 -4.98
C PRO A 87 9.10 -6.82 -4.57
N ALA A 88 9.37 -7.71 -3.61
CA ALA A 88 8.34 -8.62 -3.09
C ALA A 88 7.14 -7.86 -2.50
N SER A 89 7.39 -6.83 -1.68
CA SER A 89 6.33 -5.99 -1.13
C SER A 89 5.55 -5.23 -2.22
N VAL A 90 6.23 -4.80 -3.29
CA VAL A 90 5.59 -4.13 -4.45
C VAL A 90 4.68 -5.11 -5.19
N VAL A 91 5.09 -6.36 -5.37
CA VAL A 91 4.23 -7.40 -5.97
C VAL A 91 2.99 -7.63 -5.11
N CYS A 92 3.15 -7.81 -3.79
CA CYS A 92 2.00 -7.94 -2.88
C CYS A 92 1.06 -6.73 -2.99
N TYR A 93 1.63 -5.53 -3.08
CA TYR A 93 0.87 -4.30 -3.22
C TYR A 93 0.11 -4.18 -4.55
N LEU A 94 0.72 -4.59 -5.66
CA LEU A 94 0.06 -4.61 -6.95
C LEU A 94 -1.11 -5.62 -6.98
N LEU A 95 -0.96 -6.75 -6.29
CA LEU A 95 -2.06 -7.70 -6.09
C LEU A 95 -3.20 -7.09 -5.26
N VAL A 96 -2.89 -6.32 -4.21
CA VAL A 96 -3.88 -5.55 -3.44
C VAL A 96 -4.62 -4.57 -4.34
N LEU A 97 -3.89 -3.76 -5.11
CA LEU A 97 -4.48 -2.77 -5.99
C LEU A 97 -5.34 -3.42 -7.08
N GLY A 98 -4.86 -4.51 -7.69
CA GLY A 98 -5.62 -5.30 -8.65
C GLY A 98 -6.91 -5.86 -8.06
N SER A 99 -6.83 -6.45 -6.85
CA SER A 99 -8.00 -6.97 -6.15
C SER A 99 -9.02 -5.87 -5.81
N ALA A 100 -8.56 -4.71 -5.35
CA ALA A 100 -9.43 -3.58 -5.04
C ALA A 100 -10.11 -2.99 -6.29
N LEU A 101 -9.39 -2.95 -7.42
CA LEU A 101 -9.95 -2.56 -8.71
C LEU A 101 -11.01 -3.56 -9.18
N LEU A 102 -10.75 -4.87 -9.11
CA LEU A 102 -11.76 -5.88 -9.44
C LEU A 102 -13.01 -5.75 -8.56
N GLY A 103 -12.85 -5.46 -7.26
CA GLY A 103 -13.95 -5.16 -6.34
C GLY A 103 -14.74 -3.89 -6.68
N LEU A 104 -14.07 -2.88 -7.24
CA LEU A 104 -14.70 -1.63 -7.67
C LEU A 104 -15.48 -1.81 -8.98
N TRP A 105 -14.93 -2.54 -9.95
CA TRP A 105 -15.47 -2.63 -11.31
C TRP A 105 -16.51 -3.74 -11.48
N ILE A 106 -16.28 -4.91 -10.87
CA ILE A 106 -17.09 -6.12 -11.11
C ILE A 106 -17.49 -6.84 -9.81
N ASP A 107 -17.36 -6.16 -8.66
CA ASP A 107 -17.67 -6.68 -7.32
C ASP A 107 -16.88 -7.96 -6.94
N TRP A 108 -15.73 -8.19 -7.58
CA TRP A 108 -14.92 -9.38 -7.37
C TRP A 108 -13.70 -9.06 -6.48
N GLU A 109 -13.93 -9.07 -5.17
CA GLU A 109 -12.89 -8.86 -4.17
C GLU A 109 -13.14 -9.74 -2.94
N ASP A 110 -12.09 -10.38 -2.43
CA ASP A 110 -12.10 -10.97 -1.09
C ASP A 110 -11.33 -10.07 -0.11
N PRO A 111 -12.02 -9.32 0.77
CA PRO A 111 -11.39 -8.42 1.71
C PRO A 111 -10.37 -9.10 2.64
N ARG A 112 -10.48 -10.42 2.87
CA ARG A 112 -9.55 -11.18 3.72
C ARG A 112 -8.19 -11.34 3.04
N VAL A 113 -8.21 -11.68 1.75
CA VAL A 113 -7.00 -11.82 0.93
C VAL A 113 -6.33 -10.46 0.77
N THR A 114 -7.11 -9.43 0.45
CA THR A 114 -6.58 -8.06 0.28
C THR A 114 -5.98 -7.51 1.57
N ALA A 115 -6.65 -7.73 2.72
CA ALA A 115 -6.10 -7.36 4.03
C ALA A 115 -4.82 -8.14 4.35
N GLY A 116 -4.80 -9.46 4.10
CA GLY A 116 -3.63 -10.30 4.32
C GLY A 116 -2.42 -9.85 3.48
N LEU A 117 -2.65 -9.52 2.21
CA LEU A 117 -1.60 -9.00 1.33
C LEU A 117 -1.06 -7.64 1.78
N LEU A 118 -1.92 -6.74 2.28
CA LEU A 118 -1.47 -5.46 2.88
C LEU A 118 -0.60 -5.69 4.12
N VAL A 119 -0.96 -6.65 4.97
CA VAL A 119 -0.17 -7.01 6.15
C VAL A 119 1.18 -7.58 5.73
N LEU A 120 1.21 -8.52 4.79
CA LEU A 120 2.44 -9.13 4.25
C LEU A 120 3.34 -8.08 3.59
N ALA A 121 2.79 -7.17 2.79
CA ALA A 121 3.54 -6.06 2.20
C ALA A 121 4.15 -5.16 3.28
N GLY A 122 3.39 -4.87 4.35
CA GLY A 122 3.89 -4.10 5.50
C GLY A 122 5.01 -4.81 6.28
N ILE A 123 4.92 -6.13 6.46
CA ILE A 123 5.99 -6.95 7.06
C ILE A 123 7.25 -6.90 6.20
N ALA A 124 7.11 -7.09 4.88
CA ALA A 124 8.24 -7.01 3.96
C ALA A 124 8.90 -5.62 3.99
N GLN A 125 8.12 -4.53 4.05
CA GLN A 125 8.64 -3.18 4.21
C GLN A 125 9.35 -2.94 5.54
N LEU A 126 8.87 -3.56 6.62
CA LEU A 126 9.53 -3.49 7.92
C LEU A 126 10.92 -4.15 7.84
N SER A 127 11.02 -5.32 7.20
CA SER A 127 12.29 -6.00 6.98
C SER A 127 13.27 -5.18 6.14
N VAL A 128 12.78 -4.44 5.13
CA VAL A 128 13.61 -3.51 4.33
C VAL A 128 14.17 -2.39 5.21
N ALA A 129 13.30 -1.73 5.99
CA ALA A 129 13.72 -0.64 6.87
C ALA A 129 14.69 -1.11 7.97
N GLN A 130 14.46 -2.29 8.54
CA GLN A 130 15.39 -2.90 9.50
C GLN A 130 16.75 -3.19 8.83
N GLY A 131 16.76 -3.80 7.65
CA GLY A 131 17.98 -4.10 6.90
C GLY A 131 18.82 -2.85 6.61
N PHE A 132 18.17 -1.73 6.27
CA PHE A 132 18.86 -0.46 6.11
C PHE A 132 19.35 0.15 7.43
N SER A 133 18.61 -0.02 8.53
CA SER A 133 19.01 0.51 9.85
C SER A 133 20.15 -0.27 10.50
N TYR A 134 20.41 -1.52 10.08
CA TYR A 134 21.59 -2.27 10.50
C TYR A 134 22.89 -1.75 9.87
N GLN A 135 22.80 -0.92 8.83
CA GLN A 135 24.00 -0.34 8.21
C GLN A 135 24.51 0.84 9.06
N PRO A 136 25.84 0.95 9.25
CA PRO A 136 26.42 2.08 9.99
C PRO A 136 25.98 3.42 9.39
N ASN A 137 25.78 4.42 10.24
CA ASN A 137 25.45 5.80 9.85
C ASN A 137 24.11 5.99 9.11
N ARG A 138 23.19 5.02 9.20
CA ARG A 138 21.90 5.03 8.52
C ARG A 138 20.78 4.63 9.46
N THR A 139 19.66 5.35 9.40
CA THR A 139 18.42 4.97 10.08
C THR A 139 17.28 5.01 9.07
N ALA A 140 16.52 3.93 8.96
CA ALA A 140 15.40 3.84 8.03
C ALA A 140 14.08 3.73 8.77
N TYR A 141 13.19 4.67 8.47
CA TYR A 141 11.85 4.77 9.06
C TYR A 141 10.84 3.98 8.21
N PRO A 142 10.09 3.02 8.79
CA PRO A 142 9.18 2.12 8.07
C PRO A 142 7.80 2.76 7.82
N LEU A 143 7.75 3.87 7.08
CA LEU A 143 6.51 4.60 6.79
C LEU A 143 5.48 3.74 6.04
N GLY A 144 5.95 2.93 5.10
CA GLY A 144 5.15 2.01 4.29
C GLY A 144 4.45 0.97 5.16
N THR A 145 5.13 0.39 6.14
CA THR A 145 4.51 -0.53 7.10
C THR A 145 3.35 0.13 7.82
N ALA A 146 3.57 1.33 8.39
CA ALA A 146 2.54 2.05 9.12
C ALA A 146 1.32 2.38 8.24
N VAL A 147 1.56 2.88 7.02
CA VAL A 147 0.51 3.26 6.09
C VAL A 147 -0.26 2.05 5.56
N LEU A 148 0.43 0.97 5.17
CA LEU A 148 -0.21 -0.25 4.65
C LEU A 148 -1.08 -0.92 5.72
N TRP A 149 -0.61 -0.98 6.96
CA TRP A 149 -1.40 -1.52 8.07
C TRP A 149 -2.55 -0.59 8.46
N ALA A 150 -2.38 0.73 8.37
CA ALA A 150 -3.48 1.67 8.55
C ALA A 150 -4.58 1.48 7.49
N VAL A 151 -4.21 1.25 6.22
CA VAL A 151 -5.18 0.92 5.14
C VAL A 151 -5.84 -0.43 5.39
N ALA A 152 -5.11 -1.45 5.84
CA ALA A 152 -5.69 -2.74 6.21
C ALA A 152 -6.72 -2.58 7.35
N TRP A 153 -6.36 -1.82 8.38
CA TRP A 153 -7.23 -1.54 9.52
C TRP A 153 -8.47 -0.74 9.12
N TRP A 154 -8.31 0.43 8.51
CA TRP A 154 -9.46 1.30 8.22
C TRP A 154 -10.28 0.84 7.01
N GLY A 155 -9.60 0.41 5.95
CA GLY A 155 -10.19 0.05 4.66
C GLY A 155 -10.75 -1.37 4.60
N TYR A 156 -10.18 -2.32 5.33
CA TYR A 156 -10.51 -3.74 5.17
C TYR A 156 -11.04 -4.42 6.43
N TRP A 157 -10.53 -4.07 7.62
CA TRP A 157 -10.95 -4.70 8.88
C TRP A 157 -12.47 -4.75 9.09
N PRO A 158 -13.26 -3.67 8.84
CA PRO A 158 -14.71 -3.74 9.02
C PRO A 158 -15.39 -4.76 8.08
N ARG A 159 -14.89 -4.90 6.85
CA ARG A 159 -15.43 -5.87 5.87
C ARG A 159 -15.07 -7.30 6.27
N VAL A 160 -13.86 -7.49 6.78
CA VAL A 160 -13.39 -8.79 7.27
C VAL A 160 -14.21 -9.21 8.49
N LYS A 161 -14.39 -8.32 9.48
CA LYS A 161 -15.18 -8.57 10.69
C LYS A 161 -16.62 -9.01 10.35
N ASN A 162 -17.31 -8.24 9.50
CA ASN A 162 -18.68 -8.56 9.08
C ASN A 162 -18.80 -9.93 8.40
N ARG A 163 -17.74 -10.40 7.72
CA ARG A 163 -17.71 -11.72 7.07
C ARG A 163 -17.39 -12.87 8.02
N ILE A 164 -16.82 -12.63 9.19
CA ILE A 164 -16.43 -13.66 10.16
C ILE A 164 -17.49 -13.82 11.27
N GLY A 165 -18.44 -12.89 11.40
CA GLY A 165 -19.59 -13.03 12.29
C GLY A 165 -19.30 -12.70 13.76
N TRP A 166 -18.32 -11.82 14.01
CA TRP A 166 -17.99 -11.27 15.33
C TRP A 166 -18.42 -9.81 15.46
#